data_AF-A0A4Q7ZES1-F1
#
_entry.id   AF-A0A4Q7ZES1-F1
#
_cell.length_a   1.000
_cell.length_b   1.000
_cell.length_c   1.000
_cell.angle_alpha   90.00
_cell.angle_beta   90.00
_cell.angle_gamma   90.00
#
_symmetry.space_group_name_H-M   'P 1'
#
loop_
_entity.id
_entity.type
_entity.pdbx_description
1 polymer ?
#
loop_
_entity_poly.entity_id
_entity_poly.type
_entity_poly.pdbx_seq_one_letter_code
_entity_poly.pdbx_strand_id
1 'polypeptide(L)'
;MHTISDVGGPSGIPARHDGARLVAAVDVEWSKNYRIKNGNRPFCYSIVWITLPAPGTPPPPAAELPLACTSLYLDHEHERGNLISAAAADLTAALHTADLLIGHQLGSDLAVLHAHADTTTSTPLAAARQAWHTRRTPAGRVLDTRFDAGHLLTGRSRRLVDVCGELALDVTQPELARHSMTALHRRWMISCDTEARERITALNLRHSLSTALVGLHAAGLANCHHVNVNALLARHLSGRLGWLDHPTFRALLPATTATA
;
A
#
# COMPACT_ATOMS: atom_id res chain seq x y z
N MET A 1 -18.58 -4.70 2.71
CA MET A 1 -17.14 -4.39 2.56
C MET A 1 -16.85 -3.05 3.19
N HIS A 2 -15.83 -2.97 4.03
CA HIS A 2 -15.35 -1.71 4.59
C HIS A 2 -14.47 -0.94 3.60
N THR A 3 -14.67 0.38 3.53
CA THR A 3 -13.94 1.28 2.63
C THR A 3 -13.48 2.53 3.36
N ILE A 4 -12.22 2.88 3.14
CA ILE A 4 -11.58 4.14 3.53
C ILE A 4 -11.09 4.76 2.23
N SER A 5 -11.59 5.93 1.84
CA SER A 5 -11.09 6.62 0.65
C SER A 5 -11.09 8.13 0.82
N ASP A 6 -10.10 8.80 0.24
CA ASP A 6 -10.00 10.26 0.12
C ASP A 6 -10.39 10.75 -1.29
N VAL A 7 -10.58 9.81 -2.22
CA VAL A 7 -10.75 10.06 -3.65
C VAL A 7 -12.10 9.60 -4.18
N GLY A 8 -13.06 9.37 -3.29
CA GLY A 8 -14.43 8.96 -3.66
C GLY A 8 -14.63 7.46 -3.88
N GLY A 9 -13.64 6.62 -3.56
CA GLY A 9 -13.71 5.17 -3.66
C GLY A 9 -12.75 4.57 -4.70
N PRO A 10 -12.95 3.30 -5.09
CA PRO A 10 -12.19 2.65 -6.15
C PRO A 10 -12.29 3.42 -7.48
N SER A 11 -11.23 3.40 -8.28
CA SER A 11 -10.99 4.21 -9.48
C SER A 11 -10.86 5.72 -9.26
N GLY A 12 -11.08 6.18 -8.02
CA GLY A 12 -10.85 7.56 -7.63
C GLY A 12 -9.38 7.94 -7.75
N ILE A 13 -9.13 9.10 -8.34
CA ILE A 13 -7.79 9.67 -8.53
C ILE A 13 -7.79 11.06 -7.87
N PRO A 14 -6.76 11.44 -7.11
CA PRO A 14 -6.70 12.79 -6.55
C PRO A 14 -6.58 13.84 -7.64
N ALA A 15 -7.06 15.06 -7.36
CA ALA A 15 -6.87 16.19 -8.25
C ALA A 15 -5.37 16.45 -8.47
N ARG A 16 -4.99 16.64 -9.74
CA ARG A 16 -3.60 16.90 -10.16
C ARG A 16 -3.52 18.31 -10.72
N HIS A 17 -2.67 19.15 -10.14
CA HIS A 17 -2.35 20.45 -10.73
C HIS A 17 -1.49 20.28 -11.99
N ASP A 18 -1.60 21.22 -12.93
CA ASP A 18 -0.84 21.19 -14.17
C ASP A 18 0.67 21.07 -13.90
N GLY A 19 1.31 20.11 -14.58
CA GLY A 19 2.74 19.84 -14.45
C GLY A 19 3.16 19.07 -13.19
N ALA A 20 2.30 18.91 -12.18
CA ALA A 20 2.59 18.04 -11.03
C ALA A 20 2.80 16.60 -11.48
N ARG A 21 3.54 15.79 -10.70
CA ARG A 21 3.64 14.34 -10.93
C ARG A 21 2.75 13.59 -9.96
N LEU A 22 2.13 12.51 -10.42
CA LEU A 22 1.29 11.65 -9.63
C LEU A 22 1.92 10.26 -9.52
N VAL A 23 2.15 9.82 -8.28
CA VAL A 23 2.69 8.51 -7.97
C VAL A 23 1.65 7.69 -7.22
N ALA A 24 1.46 6.45 -7.62
CA ALA A 24 0.58 5.49 -6.95
C ALA A 24 1.42 4.36 -6.34
N ALA A 25 1.03 3.87 -5.17
CA ALA A 25 1.60 2.68 -4.55
C ALA A 25 0.51 1.74 -4.06
N VAL A 26 0.64 0.45 -4.34
CA VAL A 26 -0.38 -0.56 -4.04
C VAL A 26 0.20 -1.74 -3.26
N ASP A 27 -0.59 -2.25 -2.32
CA ASP A 27 -0.31 -3.47 -1.55
C ASP A 27 -1.60 -4.28 -1.39
N VAL A 28 -1.50 -5.61 -1.53
CA VAL A 28 -2.63 -6.54 -1.37
C VAL A 28 -2.29 -7.57 -0.31
N GLU A 29 -3.14 -7.69 0.70
CA GLU A 29 -3.02 -8.76 1.67
C GLU A 29 -3.89 -9.95 1.29
N TRP A 30 -3.28 -11.13 1.41
CA TRP A 30 -3.90 -12.38 1.05
C TRP A 30 -3.51 -13.52 2.00
N SER A 31 -4.42 -14.47 2.19
CA SER A 31 -4.18 -15.61 3.07
C SER A 31 -3.13 -16.54 2.45
N LYS A 32 -2.19 -17.06 3.24
CA LYS A 32 -1.19 -18.02 2.76
C LYS A 32 -1.71 -19.45 2.88
N ASN A 33 -1.93 -20.13 1.74
CA ASN A 33 -2.19 -21.56 1.72
C ASN A 33 -1.42 -22.24 0.58
N TYR A 34 -0.18 -22.65 0.90
CA TYR A 34 0.74 -23.29 -0.04
C TYR A 34 0.41 -24.75 -0.34
N ARG A 35 -0.54 -25.36 0.39
CA ARG A 35 -0.92 -26.77 0.20
C ARG A 35 -1.89 -26.96 -0.96
N ILE A 36 -2.57 -25.89 -1.38
CA ILE A 36 -3.61 -25.94 -2.41
C ILE A 36 -3.19 -25.00 -3.53
N LYS A 37 -3.19 -25.49 -4.78
CA LYS A 37 -2.99 -24.64 -5.95
C LYS A 37 -4.04 -23.53 -5.95
N ASN A 38 -3.62 -22.27 -6.08
CA ASN A 38 -4.48 -21.09 -5.96
C ASN A 38 -5.21 -20.99 -4.61
N GLY A 39 -4.66 -21.60 -3.55
CA GLY A 39 -5.21 -21.54 -2.19
C GLY A 39 -5.04 -20.17 -1.51
N ASN A 40 -4.19 -19.30 -2.06
CA ASN A 40 -4.05 -17.93 -1.56
C ASN A 40 -5.27 -17.11 -1.95
N ARG A 41 -5.86 -16.36 -1.02
CA ARG A 41 -7.09 -15.59 -1.25
C ARG A 41 -6.90 -14.14 -0.81
N PRO A 42 -7.14 -13.15 -1.69
CA PRO A 42 -7.08 -11.74 -1.29
C PRO A 42 -8.21 -11.42 -0.32
N PHE A 43 -7.91 -10.60 0.68
CA PHE A 43 -8.92 -10.15 1.64
C PHE A 43 -8.93 -8.64 1.94
N CYS A 44 -7.84 -7.94 1.64
CA CYS A 44 -7.84 -6.48 1.61
C CYS A 44 -6.77 -5.96 0.65
N TYR A 45 -6.93 -4.72 0.20
CA TYR A 45 -5.88 -4.00 -0.49
C TYR A 45 -5.94 -2.52 -0.14
N SER A 46 -4.87 -1.82 -0.46
CA SER A 46 -4.86 -0.37 -0.45
C SER A 46 -4.04 0.16 -1.61
N ILE A 47 -4.44 1.35 -2.06
CA ILE A 47 -3.68 2.19 -2.96
C ILE A 47 -3.48 3.54 -2.30
N VAL A 48 -2.25 4.02 -2.34
CA VAL A 48 -1.82 5.33 -1.86
C VAL A 48 -1.40 6.17 -3.06
N TRP A 49 -1.82 7.42 -3.08
CA TRP A 49 -1.46 8.41 -4.07
C TRP A 49 -0.62 9.51 -3.42
N ILE A 50 0.47 9.88 -4.08
CA ILE A 50 1.34 10.98 -3.68
C ILE A 50 1.46 11.95 -4.87
N THR A 51 1.09 13.20 -4.62
CA THR A 51 1.29 14.27 -5.61
C THR A 51 2.62 14.96 -5.33
N LEU A 52 3.49 14.97 -6.33
CA LEU A 52 4.77 15.64 -6.28
C LEU A 52 4.76 16.91 -7.13
N PRO A 53 5.60 17.90 -6.79
CA PRO A 53 5.84 19.04 -7.66
C PRO A 53 6.36 18.62 -9.05
N ALA A 54 6.24 19.57 -9.98
CA ALA A 54 6.75 19.44 -11.33
C ALA A 54 8.27 19.15 -11.34
N PRO A 55 8.79 18.46 -12.38
CA PRO A 55 10.23 18.27 -12.54
C PRO A 55 11.01 19.58 -12.40
N GLY A 56 12.12 19.55 -11.65
CA GLY A 56 12.93 20.73 -11.35
C GLY A 56 12.48 21.53 -10.13
N THR A 57 11.30 21.26 -9.57
CA THR A 57 10.86 21.82 -8.29
C THR A 57 11.23 20.86 -7.16
N PRO A 58 11.91 21.31 -6.10
CA PRO A 58 12.20 20.47 -4.93
C PRO A 58 10.92 19.92 -4.30
N PRO A 59 10.82 18.60 -4.02
CA PRO A 59 9.70 18.05 -3.29
C PRO A 59 9.70 18.57 -1.84
N PRO A 60 8.53 18.66 -1.18
CA PRO A 60 8.48 18.92 0.25
C PRO A 60 9.17 17.78 1.03
N PRO A 61 9.47 17.98 2.32
CA PRO A 61 9.91 16.89 3.19
C PRO A 61 8.98 15.68 3.06
N ALA A 62 9.53 14.46 3.08
CA ALA A 62 8.72 13.25 2.92
C ALA A 62 7.61 13.11 3.99
N ALA A 63 7.84 13.69 5.17
CA ALA A 63 6.85 13.79 6.25
C ALA A 63 5.70 14.77 5.95
N GLU A 64 5.71 15.50 4.84
CA GLU A 64 4.72 16.52 4.45
C GLU A 64 4.13 16.27 3.05
N LEU A 65 4.46 15.12 2.44
CA LEU A 65 3.96 14.78 1.11
C LEU A 65 2.41 14.73 1.09
N PRO A 66 1.76 15.38 0.10
CA PRO A 66 0.33 15.30 -0.08
C PRO A 66 -0.09 13.85 -0.36
N LEU A 67 -0.83 13.28 0.59
CA LEU A 67 -1.25 11.89 0.60
C LEU A 67 -2.76 11.80 0.32
N ALA A 68 -3.16 10.84 -0.50
CA ALA A 68 -4.54 10.37 -0.58
C ALA A 68 -4.54 8.84 -0.66
N CYS A 69 -5.60 8.19 -0.21
CA CYS A 69 -5.66 6.72 -0.26
C CYS A 69 -7.05 6.21 -0.60
N THR A 70 -7.09 4.96 -1.04
CA THR A 70 -8.26 4.08 -1.02
C THR A 70 -7.82 2.75 -0.39
N SER A 71 -8.57 2.24 0.58
CA SER A 71 -8.35 0.93 1.20
C SER A 71 -9.67 0.22 1.41
N LEU A 72 -9.71 -1.04 0.98
CA LEU A 72 -10.89 -1.88 1.04
C LEU A 72 -10.57 -3.16 1.81
N TYR A 73 -11.50 -3.58 2.66
CA TYR A 73 -11.41 -4.80 3.46
C TYR A 73 -12.75 -5.54 3.40
N LEU A 74 -12.73 -6.85 3.11
CA LEU A 74 -13.98 -7.61 3.00
C LEU A 74 -14.65 -7.87 4.36
N ASP A 75 -15.97 -7.73 4.40
CA ASP A 75 -16.78 -8.07 5.57
C ASP A 75 -17.15 -9.55 5.51
N HIS A 76 -17.35 -10.04 4.28
CA HIS A 76 -17.77 -11.41 4.02
C HIS A 76 -17.03 -12.01 2.82
N GLU A 77 -16.81 -13.33 2.84
CA GLU A 77 -16.05 -14.04 1.81
C GLU A 77 -16.67 -13.95 0.40
N HIS A 78 -17.99 -13.75 0.32
CA HIS A 78 -18.70 -13.62 -0.96
C HIS A 78 -18.42 -12.27 -1.66
N GLU A 79 -17.92 -11.27 -0.92
CA GLU A 79 -17.57 -9.95 -1.46
C GLU A 79 -16.23 -9.94 -2.19
N ARG A 80 -15.49 -11.06 -2.20
CA ARG A 80 -14.13 -11.11 -2.76
C ARG A 80 -14.09 -10.72 -4.25
N GLY A 81 -15.12 -11.07 -5.03
CA GLY A 81 -15.24 -10.62 -6.42
C GLY A 81 -15.29 -9.10 -6.55
N ASN A 82 -16.02 -8.43 -5.64
CA ASN A 82 -16.11 -6.97 -5.58
C ASN A 82 -14.76 -6.35 -5.18
N LEU A 83 -14.05 -6.96 -4.21
CA LEU A 83 -12.70 -6.53 -3.81
C LEU A 83 -11.72 -6.58 -5.00
N ILE A 84 -11.74 -7.69 -5.76
CA ILE A 84 -10.87 -7.88 -6.93
C ILE A 84 -11.25 -6.89 -8.04
N SER A 85 -12.53 -6.67 -8.28
CA SER A 85 -13.02 -5.68 -9.25
C SER A 85 -12.57 -4.27 -8.90
N ALA A 86 -12.65 -3.90 -7.62
CA ALA A 86 -12.18 -2.61 -7.13
C ALA A 86 -10.66 -2.45 -7.28
N ALA A 87 -9.87 -3.47 -6.89
CA ALA A 87 -8.42 -3.46 -7.07
C ALA A 87 -8.03 -3.37 -8.56
N ALA A 88 -8.73 -4.08 -9.45
CA ALA A 88 -8.53 -4.01 -10.89
C ALA A 88 -8.84 -2.62 -11.47
N ALA A 89 -9.89 -1.96 -10.96
CA ALA A 89 -10.24 -0.60 -11.34
C ALA A 89 -9.17 0.42 -10.89
N ASP A 90 -8.69 0.31 -9.64
CA ASP A 90 -7.62 1.16 -9.11
C ASP A 90 -6.29 0.96 -9.86
N LEU A 91 -5.93 -0.28 -10.17
CA LEU A 91 -4.75 -0.59 -10.99
C LEU A 91 -4.87 -0.02 -12.41
N THR A 92 -6.06 -0.10 -13.01
CA THR A 92 -6.32 0.48 -14.34
C THR A 92 -6.19 2.00 -14.30
N ALA A 93 -6.80 2.64 -13.31
CA ALA A 93 -6.70 4.07 -13.09
C ALA A 93 -5.24 4.49 -12.91
N ALA A 94 -4.49 3.81 -12.04
CA ALA A 94 -3.07 4.10 -11.80
C ALA A 94 -2.21 3.92 -13.05
N LEU A 95 -2.38 2.85 -13.82
CA LEU A 95 -1.61 2.64 -15.07
C LEU A 95 -1.93 3.67 -16.15
N HIS A 96 -3.14 4.24 -16.11
CA HIS A 96 -3.55 5.29 -17.03
C HIS A 96 -3.03 6.66 -16.61
N THR A 97 -3.11 7.02 -15.32
CA THR A 97 -2.94 8.41 -14.85
C THR A 97 -1.70 8.68 -14.02
N ALA A 98 -1.14 7.67 -13.35
CA ALA A 98 0.08 7.84 -12.59
C ALA A 98 1.29 7.92 -13.53
N ASP A 99 2.24 8.78 -13.19
CA ASP A 99 3.56 8.80 -13.83
C ASP A 99 4.39 7.59 -13.37
N LEU A 100 4.10 7.06 -12.17
CA LEU A 100 4.74 5.88 -11.61
C LEU A 100 3.76 5.09 -10.72
N LEU A 101 3.63 3.79 -10.99
CA LEU A 101 2.97 2.81 -10.12
C LEU A 101 4.02 1.98 -9.38
N ILE A 102 3.93 1.94 -8.06
CA ILE A 102 4.89 1.28 -7.18
C ILE A 102 4.21 0.11 -6.47
N GLY A 103 4.91 -1.00 -6.29
CA GLY A 103 4.50 -2.07 -5.38
C GLY A 103 5.71 -2.72 -4.71
N HIS A 104 5.47 -3.61 -3.75
CA HIS A 104 6.49 -4.46 -3.16
C HIS A 104 6.09 -5.91 -3.32
N GLN A 105 6.82 -6.71 -4.09
CA GLN A 105 6.33 -8.03 -4.53
C GLN A 105 5.07 -7.95 -5.40
N LEU A 106 4.88 -6.85 -6.13
CA LEU A 106 3.68 -6.58 -6.91
C LEU A 106 3.32 -7.73 -7.86
N GLY A 107 4.31 -8.41 -8.44
CA GLY A 107 4.07 -9.58 -9.29
C GLY A 107 3.33 -10.73 -8.58
N SER A 108 3.52 -10.90 -7.27
CA SER A 108 2.81 -11.89 -6.46
C SER A 108 1.38 -11.45 -6.18
N ASP A 109 1.18 -10.19 -5.82
CA ASP A 109 -0.15 -9.63 -5.56
C ASP A 109 -1.03 -9.69 -6.81
N LEU A 110 -0.47 -9.27 -7.95
CA LEU A 110 -1.14 -9.38 -9.25
C LEU A 110 -1.41 -10.83 -9.65
N ALA A 111 -0.54 -11.78 -9.30
CA ALA A 111 -0.80 -13.19 -9.55
C ALA A 111 -1.96 -13.73 -8.71
N VAL A 112 -2.04 -13.33 -7.43
CA VAL A 112 -3.13 -13.73 -6.53
C VAL A 112 -4.44 -13.11 -6.99
N LEU A 113 -4.49 -11.81 -7.29
CA LEU A 113 -5.69 -11.16 -7.83
C LEU A 113 -6.16 -11.85 -9.12
N HIS A 114 -5.24 -12.06 -10.08
CA HIS A 114 -5.58 -12.67 -11.37
C HIS A 114 -6.02 -14.14 -11.23
N ALA A 115 -5.54 -14.88 -10.24
CA ALA A 115 -5.96 -16.27 -10.01
C ALA A 115 -7.43 -16.39 -9.56
N HIS A 116 -8.02 -15.29 -9.07
CA HIS A 116 -9.42 -15.21 -8.63
C HIS A 116 -10.25 -14.25 -9.49
N ALA A 117 -9.71 -13.81 -10.63
CA ALA A 117 -10.39 -12.92 -11.55
C ALA A 117 -11.53 -13.64 -12.27
N ASP A 118 -12.63 -12.92 -12.48
CA ASP A 118 -13.69 -13.29 -13.41
C ASP A 118 -13.40 -12.78 -14.83
N THR A 119 -14.35 -12.95 -15.74
CA THR A 119 -14.22 -12.50 -17.14
C THR A 119 -14.05 -10.99 -17.29
N THR A 120 -14.63 -10.19 -16.38
CA THR A 120 -14.61 -8.72 -16.46
C THR A 120 -13.32 -8.13 -15.89
N THR A 121 -12.74 -8.81 -14.89
CA THR A 121 -11.54 -8.38 -14.16
C THR A 121 -10.25 -8.97 -14.72
N SER A 122 -10.34 -10.08 -15.48
CA SER A 122 -9.16 -10.75 -16.04
C SER A 122 -8.35 -9.86 -16.98
N THR A 123 -8.98 -9.12 -17.88
CA THR A 123 -8.26 -8.24 -18.84
C THR A 123 -7.51 -7.10 -18.14
N PRO A 124 -8.13 -6.30 -17.26
CA PRO A 124 -7.41 -5.30 -16.45
C PRO A 124 -6.22 -5.86 -15.68
N LEU A 125 -6.39 -7.00 -15.01
CA LEU A 125 -5.33 -7.62 -14.22
C LEU A 125 -4.22 -8.19 -15.09
N ALA A 126 -4.54 -8.73 -16.27
CA ALA A 126 -3.55 -9.14 -17.26
C ALA A 126 -2.73 -7.96 -17.77
N ALA A 127 -3.36 -6.81 -18.02
CA ALA A 127 -2.66 -5.59 -18.42
C ALA A 127 -1.70 -5.10 -17.31
N ALA A 128 -2.13 -5.12 -16.04
CA ALA A 128 -1.26 -4.78 -14.91
C ALA A 128 -0.07 -5.74 -14.77
N ARG A 129 -0.30 -7.05 -14.95
CA ARG A 129 0.77 -8.05 -14.99
C ARG A 129 1.75 -7.79 -16.13
N GLN A 130 1.25 -7.47 -17.33
CA GLN A 130 2.10 -7.16 -18.47
C GLN A 130 2.96 -5.91 -18.20
N ALA A 131 2.37 -4.85 -17.64
CA ALA A 131 3.10 -3.64 -17.25
C ALA A 131 4.20 -3.96 -16.22
N TRP A 132 3.93 -4.83 -15.25
CA TRP A 132 4.95 -5.30 -14.29
C TRP A 132 6.05 -6.14 -14.96
N HIS A 133 5.73 -6.98 -15.94
CA HIS A 133 6.71 -7.77 -16.70
C HIS A 133 7.63 -6.89 -17.56
N THR A 134 7.09 -5.86 -18.20
CA THR A 134 7.86 -4.93 -19.05
C THR A 134 8.41 -3.72 -18.30
N ARG A 135 8.34 -3.71 -16.97
CA ARG A 135 8.66 -2.53 -16.14
C ARG A 135 10.10 -2.03 -16.27
N ARG A 136 11.02 -2.90 -16.68
CA ARG A 136 12.44 -2.58 -16.87
C ARG A 136 12.76 -1.99 -18.25
N THR A 137 11.75 -1.78 -19.09
CA THR A 137 11.92 -1.07 -20.36
C THR A 137 12.05 0.45 -20.10
N PRO A 138 12.65 1.22 -21.01
CA PRO A 138 12.75 2.68 -20.86
C PRO A 138 11.41 3.42 -20.71
N ALA A 139 10.33 2.84 -21.26
CA ALA A 139 8.97 3.36 -21.14
C ALA A 139 8.21 2.79 -19.92
N GLY A 140 8.87 1.98 -19.09
CA GLY A 140 8.27 1.35 -17.92
C GLY A 140 7.87 2.38 -16.88
N ARG A 141 6.60 2.33 -16.46
CA ARG A 141 6.03 3.20 -15.41
C ARG A 141 5.65 2.41 -14.16
N VAL A 142 6.25 1.23 -13.98
CA VAL A 142 6.04 0.37 -12.82
C VAL A 142 7.37 0.16 -12.10
N LEU A 143 7.36 0.21 -10.78
CA LEU A 143 8.52 -0.07 -9.95
C LEU A 143 8.15 -1.12 -8.90
N ASP A 144 8.88 -2.23 -8.85
CA ASP A 144 8.74 -3.22 -7.78
C ASP A 144 9.91 -3.07 -6.82
N THR A 145 9.65 -2.48 -5.65
CA THR A 145 10.70 -2.10 -4.68
C THR A 145 11.50 -3.31 -4.21
N ARG A 146 10.97 -4.53 -4.26
CA ARG A 146 11.75 -5.73 -3.95
C ARG A 146 12.87 -5.98 -4.96
N PHE A 147 12.62 -5.70 -6.22
CA PHE A 147 13.51 -6.09 -7.32
C PHE A 147 14.31 -4.93 -7.89
N ASP A 148 13.77 -3.71 -7.82
CA ASP A 148 14.28 -2.56 -8.55
C ASP A 148 14.91 -1.51 -7.62
N ALA A 149 14.67 -1.60 -6.30
CA ALA A 149 15.36 -0.79 -5.29
C ALA A 149 16.66 -1.43 -4.77
N GLY A 150 17.22 -2.40 -5.49
CA GLY A 150 18.39 -3.17 -5.04
C GLY A 150 19.66 -2.34 -4.82
N HIS A 151 19.76 -1.18 -5.46
CA HIS A 151 20.87 -0.23 -5.28
C HIS A 151 20.84 0.48 -3.92
N LEU A 152 19.72 0.44 -3.20
CA LEU A 152 19.58 0.96 -1.83
C LEU A 152 20.05 -0.05 -0.77
N LEU A 153 20.20 -1.32 -1.13
CA LEU A 153 20.42 -2.40 -0.18
C LEU A 153 21.90 -2.59 0.08
N THR A 154 22.30 -2.54 1.35
CA THR A 154 23.63 -2.97 1.80
C THR A 154 23.63 -4.45 2.18
N GLY A 155 22.46 -5.01 2.54
CA GLY A 155 22.24 -6.41 2.85
C GLY A 155 21.72 -7.30 1.72
N ARG A 156 21.48 -8.59 2.04
CA ARG A 156 20.90 -9.59 1.11
C ARG A 156 19.37 -9.65 1.12
N SER A 157 18.75 -9.18 2.20
CA SER A 157 17.31 -9.29 2.37
C SER A 157 16.58 -8.25 1.53
N ARG A 158 15.44 -8.66 0.98
CA ARG A 158 14.57 -7.82 0.15
C ARG A 158 13.14 -7.80 0.69
N ARG A 159 12.95 -8.07 1.98
CA ARG A 159 11.65 -7.87 2.64
C ARG A 159 11.45 -6.38 2.82
N LEU A 160 10.22 -5.90 2.66
CA LEU A 160 9.90 -4.48 2.76
C LEU A 160 10.47 -3.83 4.03
N VAL A 161 10.31 -4.48 5.19
CA VAL A 161 10.83 -3.99 6.47
C VAL A 161 12.35 -3.78 6.48
N ASP A 162 13.10 -4.63 5.78
CA ASP A 162 14.56 -4.48 5.71
C ASP A 162 14.95 -3.37 4.75
N VAL A 163 14.25 -3.25 3.61
CA VAL A 163 14.45 -2.13 2.66
C VAL A 163 14.11 -0.78 3.32
N CYS A 164 13.06 -0.75 4.14
CA CYS A 164 12.70 0.41 4.96
C CYS A 164 13.79 0.75 5.97
N GLY A 165 14.43 -0.26 6.57
CA GLY A 165 15.55 -0.11 7.50
C GLY A 165 16.76 0.59 6.87
N GLU A 166 17.10 0.27 5.61
CA GLU A 166 18.19 0.92 4.88
C GLU A 166 17.94 2.43 4.67
N LEU A 167 16.67 2.84 4.63
CA LEU A 167 16.25 4.24 4.56
C LEU A 167 15.99 4.87 5.94
N ALA A 168 16.23 4.13 7.02
CA ALA A 168 15.87 4.52 8.39
C ALA A 168 14.39 4.93 8.54
N LEU A 169 13.50 4.28 7.81
CA LEU A 169 12.06 4.45 7.98
C LEU A 169 11.61 3.70 9.25
N ASP A 170 10.87 4.37 10.13
CA ASP A 170 10.19 3.67 11.23
C ASP A 170 8.86 3.09 10.72
N VAL A 171 8.90 1.78 10.49
CA VAL A 171 7.78 0.96 10.03
C VAL A 171 7.34 -0.05 11.08
N THR A 172 7.61 0.20 12.37
CA THR A 172 7.29 -0.73 13.46
C THR A 172 5.84 -1.24 13.39
N GLN A 173 5.67 -2.57 13.47
CA GLN A 173 4.39 -3.26 13.22
C GLN A 173 3.88 -4.00 14.47
N PRO A 174 3.30 -3.31 15.47
CA PRO A 174 2.82 -3.95 16.68
C PRO A 174 1.66 -4.93 16.43
N GLU A 175 0.97 -4.83 15.30
CA GLU A 175 -0.18 -5.67 14.96
C GLU A 175 0.19 -7.15 14.89
N LEU A 176 1.42 -7.44 14.45
CA LEU A 176 1.93 -8.80 14.24
C LEU A 176 2.76 -9.33 15.42
N ALA A 177 2.93 -8.56 16.50
CA ALA A 177 3.80 -8.95 17.62
C ALA A 177 3.35 -10.22 18.35
N ARG A 178 2.02 -10.47 18.40
CA ARG A 178 1.43 -11.63 19.09
C ARG A 178 0.43 -12.41 18.23
N HIS A 179 0.20 -11.98 17.00
CA HIS A 179 -0.80 -12.55 16.12
C HIS A 179 -0.25 -12.66 14.71
N SER A 180 -0.60 -13.75 14.01
CA SER A 180 -0.44 -13.78 12.56
C SER A 180 -1.57 -13.00 11.90
N MET A 181 -1.32 -12.46 10.72
CA MET A 181 -2.34 -11.82 9.90
C MET A 181 -3.54 -12.75 9.64
N THR A 182 -3.30 -14.04 9.39
CA THR A 182 -4.37 -15.05 9.25
C THR A 182 -5.21 -15.19 10.52
N ALA A 183 -4.60 -15.12 11.70
CA ALA A 183 -5.33 -15.18 12.97
C ALA A 183 -6.19 -13.93 13.20
N LEU A 184 -5.67 -12.74 12.89
CA LEU A 184 -6.43 -11.49 12.94
C LEU A 184 -7.60 -11.51 11.95
N HIS A 185 -7.35 -11.91 10.70
CA HIS A 185 -8.39 -12.00 9.68
C HIS A 185 -9.50 -12.98 10.11
N ARG A 186 -9.14 -14.14 10.67
CA ARG A 186 -10.11 -15.10 11.20
C ARG A 186 -10.98 -14.51 12.32
N ARG A 187 -10.40 -13.74 13.25
CA ARG A 187 -11.16 -13.08 14.33
C ARG A 187 -12.22 -12.14 13.77
N TRP A 188 -11.86 -11.37 12.73
CA TRP A 188 -12.84 -10.56 12.01
C TRP A 188 -13.94 -11.41 11.37
N MET A 189 -13.58 -12.42 10.58
CA MET A 189 -14.55 -13.23 9.82
C MET A 189 -15.50 -14.05 10.70
N ILE A 190 -15.05 -14.50 11.88
CA ILE A 190 -15.86 -15.36 12.77
C ILE A 190 -16.61 -14.54 13.81
N SER A 191 -15.96 -13.53 14.39
CA SER A 191 -16.46 -12.83 15.58
C SER A 191 -16.77 -11.36 15.34
N CYS A 192 -16.64 -10.86 14.10
CA CYS A 192 -16.78 -9.44 13.77
C CYS A 192 -15.88 -8.54 14.65
N ASP A 193 -14.69 -9.04 14.99
CA ASP A 193 -13.71 -8.34 15.82
C ASP A 193 -13.13 -7.12 15.07
N THR A 194 -13.72 -5.96 15.34
CA THR A 194 -13.41 -4.71 14.63
C THR A 194 -11.94 -4.31 14.82
N GLU A 195 -11.38 -4.48 16.02
CA GLU A 195 -9.96 -4.15 16.27
C GLU A 195 -9.04 -5.04 15.43
N ALA A 196 -9.34 -6.34 15.29
CA ALA A 196 -8.55 -7.24 14.46
C ALA A 196 -8.55 -6.83 12.98
N ARG A 197 -9.69 -6.39 12.45
CA ARG A 197 -9.82 -5.84 11.09
C ARG A 197 -9.03 -4.53 10.95
N GLU A 198 -9.17 -3.61 11.89
CA GLU A 198 -8.51 -2.29 11.83
C GLU A 198 -7.00 -2.40 11.94
N ARG A 199 -6.48 -3.33 12.75
CA ARG A 199 -5.05 -3.68 12.79
C ARG A 199 -4.54 -4.05 11.40
N ILE A 200 -5.23 -4.94 10.68
CA ILE A 200 -4.81 -5.34 9.33
C ILE A 200 -4.97 -4.16 8.34
N THR A 201 -6.03 -3.38 8.45
CA THR A 201 -6.25 -2.21 7.58
C THR A 201 -5.10 -1.20 7.73
N ALA A 202 -4.70 -0.89 8.97
CA ALA A 202 -3.56 -0.03 9.26
C ALA A 202 -2.24 -0.64 8.75
N LEU A 203 -2.03 -1.94 8.93
CA LEU A 203 -0.86 -2.66 8.42
C LEU A 203 -0.74 -2.57 6.89
N ASN A 204 -1.81 -2.84 6.15
CA ASN A 204 -1.82 -2.80 4.68
C ASN A 204 -1.61 -1.37 4.15
N LEU A 205 -2.24 -0.36 4.76
CA LEU A 205 -1.97 1.04 4.41
C LEU A 205 -0.53 1.46 4.73
N ARG A 206 0.04 0.98 5.85
CA ARG A 206 1.46 1.17 6.16
C ARG A 206 2.35 0.53 5.10
N HIS A 207 2.02 -0.66 4.60
CA HIS A 207 2.79 -1.32 3.53
C HIS A 207 2.75 -0.52 2.23
N SER A 208 1.57 -0.06 1.79
CA SER A 208 1.44 0.80 0.61
C SER A 208 2.24 2.10 0.77
N LEU A 209 2.14 2.77 1.92
CA LEU A 209 2.87 4.01 2.19
C LEU A 209 4.39 3.79 2.25
N SER A 210 4.85 2.74 2.94
CA SER A 210 6.27 2.39 3.03
C SER A 210 6.83 2.08 1.64
N THR A 211 6.07 1.34 0.84
CA THR A 211 6.39 1.02 -0.55
C THR A 211 6.48 2.29 -1.40
N ALA A 212 5.55 3.24 -1.23
CA ALA A 212 5.60 4.54 -1.89
C ALA A 212 6.89 5.30 -1.56
N LEU A 213 7.23 5.45 -0.28
CA LEU A 213 8.42 6.18 0.17
C LEU A 213 9.72 5.55 -0.35
N VAL A 214 9.82 4.21 -0.27
CA VAL A 214 10.96 3.48 -0.82
C VAL A 214 11.07 3.70 -2.33
N GLY A 215 9.97 3.56 -3.07
CA GLY A 215 9.98 3.70 -4.52
C GLY A 215 10.22 5.14 -4.98
N LEU A 216 9.71 6.14 -4.27
CA LEU A 216 10.02 7.56 -4.50
C LEU A 216 11.51 7.83 -4.35
N HIS A 217 12.13 7.31 -3.30
CA HIS A 217 13.57 7.45 -3.11
C HIS A 217 14.38 6.69 -4.17
N ALA A 218 14.02 5.43 -4.44
CA ALA A 218 14.68 4.60 -5.46
C ALA A 218 14.60 5.22 -6.88
N ALA A 219 13.53 5.95 -7.18
CA ALA A 219 13.35 6.65 -8.45
C ALA A 219 13.96 8.06 -8.46
N GLY A 220 14.63 8.50 -7.39
CA GLY A 220 15.21 9.84 -7.27
C GLY A 220 14.16 10.96 -7.24
N LEU A 221 12.93 10.66 -6.85
CA LEU A 221 11.80 11.59 -6.88
C LEU A 221 11.65 12.37 -5.57
N ALA A 222 12.06 11.80 -4.44
CA ALA A 222 12.05 12.47 -3.14
C ALA A 222 13.10 11.86 -2.19
N ASN A 223 13.63 12.68 -1.28
CA ASN A 223 14.42 12.20 -0.17
C ASN A 223 13.49 11.71 0.96
N CYS A 224 13.50 10.41 1.22
CA CYS A 224 12.58 9.77 2.18
C CYS A 224 13.30 9.20 3.41
N HIS A 225 14.52 9.63 3.72
CA HIS A 225 15.23 9.14 4.91
C HIS A 225 14.59 9.61 6.23
N HIS A 226 14.70 8.78 7.27
CA HIS A 226 14.31 9.13 8.66
C HIS A 226 12.84 9.51 8.86
N VAL A 227 11.93 8.93 8.07
CA VAL A 227 10.50 9.17 8.20
C VAL A 227 9.86 8.15 9.14
N ASN A 228 9.07 8.63 10.11
CA ASN A 228 8.18 7.78 10.89
C ASN A 228 6.87 7.55 10.10
N VAL A 229 6.74 6.35 9.52
CA VAL A 229 5.58 5.99 8.70
C VAL A 229 4.31 5.86 9.55
N ASN A 230 4.45 5.45 10.82
CA ASN A 230 3.33 5.38 11.76
C ASN A 230 2.75 6.77 12.05
N ALA A 231 3.60 7.79 12.20
CA ALA A 231 3.17 9.17 12.39
C ALA A 231 2.44 9.73 11.17
N LEU A 232 2.95 9.46 9.97
CA LEU A 232 2.26 9.83 8.72
C LEU A 232 0.88 9.18 8.63
N LEU A 233 0.80 7.88 8.89
CA LEU A 233 -0.44 7.12 8.86
C LEU A 233 -1.46 7.66 9.88
N ALA A 234 -1.02 7.90 11.12
CA ALA A 234 -1.87 8.42 12.20
C ALA A 234 -2.44 9.79 11.89
N ARG A 235 -1.60 10.69 11.36
CA ARG A 235 -2.02 12.04 10.99
C ARG A 235 -3.03 12.01 9.84
N HIS A 236 -2.78 11.20 8.82
CA HIS A 236 -3.64 11.11 7.65
C HIS A 236 -4.99 10.44 7.94
N LEU A 237 -4.99 9.39 8.75
CA LEU A 237 -6.19 8.59 9.04
C LEU A 237 -6.84 8.94 10.38
N SER A 238 -6.54 10.12 10.94
CA SER A 238 -7.07 10.55 12.22
C SER A 238 -8.59 10.45 12.27
N GLY A 239 -9.12 9.79 13.31
CA GLY A 239 -10.56 9.58 13.50
C GLY A 239 -11.22 8.55 12.58
N ARG A 240 -10.46 7.83 11.72
CA ARG A 240 -11.02 6.86 10.75
C ARG A 240 -10.84 5.39 11.17
N LEU A 241 -9.92 5.12 12.08
CA LEU A 241 -9.58 3.79 12.58
C LEU A 241 -9.34 3.87 14.09
N GLY A 242 -10.17 3.20 14.89
CA GLY A 242 -10.00 3.17 16.35
C GLY A 242 -8.67 2.58 16.80
N TRP A 243 -8.10 1.64 16.02
CA TRP A 243 -6.75 1.10 16.26
C TRP A 243 -5.66 2.17 16.36
N LEU A 244 -5.77 3.29 15.63
CA LEU A 244 -4.77 4.37 15.68
C LEU A 244 -4.79 5.14 17.01
N ASP A 245 -5.89 5.05 17.75
CA ASP A 245 -6.05 5.61 19.09
C ASP A 245 -5.65 4.61 20.19
N HIS A 246 -5.45 3.34 19.86
CA HIS A 246 -5.08 2.32 20.83
C HIS A 246 -3.70 2.63 21.45
N PRO A 247 -3.51 2.45 22.78
CA PRO A 247 -2.26 2.81 23.47
C PRO A 247 -0.99 2.19 22.84
N THR A 248 -1.10 0.94 22.36
CA THR A 248 0.00 0.26 21.66
C THR A 248 0.42 0.99 20.37
N PHE A 249 -0.53 1.51 19.60
CA PHE A 249 -0.22 2.26 18.38
C PHE A 249 0.30 3.66 18.73
N ARG A 250 -0.33 4.34 19.71
CA ARG A 250 0.08 5.66 20.18
C ARG A 250 1.53 5.69 20.70
N ALA A 251 2.02 4.59 21.27
CA ALA A 251 3.41 4.44 21.69
C ALA A 251 4.44 4.50 20.54
N LEU A 252 4.01 4.38 19.28
CA LEU A 252 4.87 4.51 18.09
C LEU A 252 5.03 5.97 17.64
N LEU A 253 4.21 6.88 18.18
CA LEU A 253 4.17 8.26 17.73
C LEU A 253 5.22 9.08 18.48
N PRO A 254 5.86 10.07 17.82
CA PRO A 254 6.69 11.04 18.52
C PRO A 254 5.90 11.68 19.67
N ALA A 255 6.57 11.92 20.80
CA ALA A 255 5.97 12.70 21.88
C ALA A 255 5.45 14.01 21.29
N THR A 256 4.18 14.32 21.53
CA THR A 256 3.62 15.61 21.10
C THR A 256 4.35 16.68 21.89
N THR A 257 5.27 17.40 21.26
CA THR A 257 5.78 18.64 21.83
C THR A 257 4.59 19.57 21.92
N ALA A 258 4.05 19.74 23.12
CA ALA A 258 3.11 20.81 23.40
C ALA A 258 3.86 22.11 23.11
N THR A 259 3.60 22.70 21.94
CA THR A 259 3.87 24.12 21.73
C THR A 259 2.96 24.88 22.68
N ALA A 260 3.54 25.28 23.80
CA ALA A 260 2.98 26.29 24.70
C ALA A 260 2.94 27.66 24.01
#